data_AF-A0A3Q7IVQ7-F1
#
_entry.id   AF-A0A3Q7IVQ7-F1
#
_cell.length_a   1.000
_cell.length_b   1.000
_cell.length_c   1.000
_cell.angle_alpha   90.00
_cell.angle_beta   90.00
_cell.angle_gamma   90.00
#
_symmetry.space_group_name_H-M   'P 1'
#
loop_
_entity.id
_entity.type
_entity.pdbx_description
1 polymer ?
#
loop_
_entity_poly.entity_id
_entity_poly.type
_entity_poly.pdbx_seq_one_letter_code
_entity_poly.pdbx_strand_id
1 'polypeptide(L)'
;MASFNFNPFNNNWFNKPSTPFQPINLLSHFDSLKTHHHFPPFAAISNPFSRKPKSDPEKPGHYRKMLDQFYCECETRPDFRHSPEVERIMNEDPFIEKKENPTKEEIEENEKWFAEFRENPVFQFLLQAEEIADKINELELQENSTPYRKEDKKL
;
A
#
# COMPACT_ATOMS: atom_id res chain seq x y z
N MET A 1 40.25 16.02 -7.13
CA MET A 1 40.10 14.88 -6.21
C MET A 1 39.03 15.25 -5.20
N ALA A 2 37.80 14.80 -5.41
CA ALA A 2 36.68 15.09 -4.52
C ALA A 2 36.35 13.81 -3.75
N SER A 3 36.53 13.86 -2.43
CA SER A 3 36.16 12.80 -1.51
C SER A 3 34.64 12.81 -1.32
N PHE A 4 33.97 11.80 -1.84
CA PHE A 4 32.56 11.54 -1.54
C PHE A 4 32.47 10.89 -0.15
N ASN A 5 31.91 11.64 0.80
CA ASN A 5 31.66 11.19 2.17
C ASN A 5 30.33 10.43 2.20
N PHE A 6 30.37 9.10 2.20
CA PHE A 6 29.20 8.25 2.45
C PHE A 6 29.01 8.12 3.97
N ASN A 7 28.20 9.01 4.53
CA ASN A 7 27.72 8.91 5.91
C ASN A 7 26.22 8.51 5.89
N PRO A 8 25.87 7.21 5.96
CA PRO A 8 24.52 6.74 5.62
C PRO A 8 23.44 6.99 6.69
N PHE A 9 23.71 7.82 7.70
CA PHE A 9 22.76 8.05 8.81
C PHE A 9 22.62 9.52 9.26
N ASN A 10 23.10 10.49 8.50
CA ASN A 10 23.20 11.87 9.02
C ASN A 10 21.99 12.77 8.75
N ASN A 11 20.83 12.23 8.37
CA ASN A 11 19.60 13.01 8.20
C ASN A 11 18.38 12.26 8.76
N ASN A 12 18.11 12.48 10.05
CA ASN A 12 16.77 12.85 10.52
C ASN A 12 15.58 11.94 10.14
N TRP A 13 15.67 10.63 10.41
CA TRP A 13 14.49 9.76 10.38
C TRP A 13 13.54 10.00 11.58
N PHE A 14 14.09 10.45 12.70
CA PHE A 14 13.34 10.88 13.87
C PHE A 14 13.62 12.35 14.14
N ASN A 15 13.01 13.23 13.33
CA ASN A 15 12.94 14.63 13.71
C ASN A 15 12.13 14.72 15.02
N LYS A 16 12.82 15.07 16.09
CA LYS A 16 12.19 15.50 17.34
C LYS A 16 11.29 16.69 17.00
N PRO A 17 9.97 16.66 17.26
CA PRO A 17 9.14 17.82 17.02
C PRO A 17 9.68 18.98 17.85
N SER A 18 9.88 20.13 17.20
CA SER A 18 10.37 21.39 17.80
C SER A 18 9.39 21.99 18.82
N THR A 19 8.22 21.38 18.98
CA THR A 19 7.21 21.78 19.95
C THR A 19 7.19 20.78 21.12
N PRO A 20 7.25 21.24 22.39
CA PRO A 20 6.97 20.35 23.51
C PRO A 20 5.55 19.82 23.32
N PHE A 21 5.40 18.50 23.27
CA PHE A 21 4.09 17.84 23.26
C PHE A 21 3.23 18.47 24.36
N GLN A 22 2.19 19.21 23.97
CA GLN A 22 1.16 19.57 24.93
C GLN A 22 0.42 18.28 25.28
N PRO A 23 0.40 17.86 26.55
CA PRO A 23 -0.39 16.71 26.93
C PRO A 23 -1.83 17.01 26.51
N ILE A 24 -2.42 16.10 25.72
CA ILE A 24 -3.84 16.15 25.38
C ILE A 24 -4.58 16.21 26.70
N ASN A 25 -5.20 17.35 26.98
CA ASN A 25 -5.85 17.63 28.25
C ASN A 25 -7.20 16.89 28.23
N LEU A 26 -7.18 15.58 28.49
CA LEU A 26 -8.39 14.74 28.48
C LEU A 26 -9.44 15.23 29.49
N LEU A 27 -9.07 16.08 30.45
CA LEU A 27 -10.01 16.72 31.39
C LEU A 27 -11.08 17.58 30.68
N SER A 28 -10.75 18.29 29.59
CA SER A 28 -11.70 19.21 28.95
C SER A 28 -12.80 18.52 28.14
N HIS A 29 -12.62 17.24 27.81
CA HIS A 29 -13.65 16.43 27.16
C HIS A 29 -14.68 15.83 28.14
N PHE A 30 -14.39 15.86 29.45
CA PHE A 30 -15.33 15.40 30.49
C PHE A 30 -16.17 16.53 31.10
N ASP A 31 -15.86 17.81 30.82
CA ASP A 31 -16.65 18.95 31.31
C ASP A 31 -18.07 19.03 30.70
N SER A 32 -18.36 18.23 29.66
CA SER A 32 -19.68 18.09 29.04
C SER A 32 -20.63 17.15 29.80
N LEU A 33 -20.15 16.46 30.85
CA LEU A 33 -20.97 15.55 31.66
C LEU A 33 -21.34 16.14 33.04
N LYS A 34 -21.78 17.40 33.07
CA LYS A 34 -22.47 17.94 34.25
C LYS A 34 -23.91 17.42 34.28
N THR A 35 -24.10 16.20 34.79
CA THR A 35 -25.40 15.78 35.28
C THR A 35 -25.70 16.52 36.59
N HIS A 36 -26.69 17.40 36.55
CA HIS A 36 -27.26 18.02 37.75
C HIS A 36 -27.87 16.91 38.63
N HIS A 37 -27.09 16.37 39.57
CA HIS A 37 -27.59 15.40 40.55
C HIS A 37 -28.28 16.14 41.70
N HIS A 38 -29.59 16.31 41.59
CA HIS A 38 -30.45 16.47 42.76
C HIS A 38 -30.60 15.10 43.43
N PHE A 39 -29.99 14.91 44.60
CA PHE A 39 -30.25 13.76 45.46
C PHE A 39 -31.48 14.05 46.35
N PRO A 40 -32.50 13.18 46.41
CA PRO A 40 -33.33 13.02 47.59
C PRO A 40 -32.72 11.96 48.54
N PRO A 41 -32.91 12.08 49.87
CA PRO A 41 -32.15 11.30 50.85
C PRO A 41 -32.67 9.88 51.04
N PHE A 42 -31.69 8.96 51.16
CA PHE A 42 -31.60 7.84 52.09
C PHE A 42 -32.92 7.28 52.67
N ALA A 43 -33.51 6.30 51.97
CA ALA A 43 -34.34 5.28 52.61
C ALA A 43 -34.16 3.94 51.87
N ALA A 44 -33.55 2.99 52.56
CA ALA A 44 -33.28 1.64 52.08
C ALA A 44 -34.58 0.83 51.95
N ILE A 45 -34.79 0.20 50.78
CA ILE A 45 -35.73 -0.90 50.63
C ILE A 45 -35.03 -1.99 49.82
N SER A 46 -34.55 -3.03 50.51
CA SER A 46 -33.96 -4.22 49.93
C SER A 46 -35.03 -5.09 49.27
N ASN A 47 -34.94 -5.30 47.96
CA ASN A 47 -35.83 -6.20 47.22
C ASN A 47 -35.10 -7.56 47.00
N PRO A 48 -35.65 -8.72 47.44
CA PRO A 48 -34.95 -10.00 47.42
C PRO A 48 -34.96 -10.72 46.05
N PHE A 49 -35.46 -10.08 44.99
CA PHE A 49 -35.48 -10.64 43.63
C PHE A 49 -34.53 -9.87 42.69
N SER A 50 -33.23 -9.93 42.98
CA SER A 50 -32.19 -9.52 42.04
C SER A 50 -31.88 -10.67 41.09
N ARG A 51 -32.50 -10.68 39.90
CA ARG A 51 -31.94 -11.43 38.76
C ARG A 51 -30.58 -10.79 38.45
N LYS A 52 -29.49 -11.57 38.53
CA LYS A 52 -28.18 -11.13 38.06
C LYS A 52 -28.33 -10.59 36.63
N PRO A 53 -27.84 -9.38 36.31
CA PRO A 53 -27.81 -8.93 34.93
C PRO A 53 -27.03 -9.95 34.11
N LYS A 54 -27.54 -10.30 32.92
CA LYS A 54 -26.82 -11.13 31.97
C LYS A 54 -25.45 -10.46 31.74
N SER A 55 -24.38 -11.23 31.88
CA SER A 55 -23.02 -10.73 31.67
C SER A 55 -22.93 -10.01 30.34
N ASP A 56 -22.35 -8.81 30.34
CA ASP A 56 -21.97 -8.11 29.12
C ASP A 56 -21.19 -9.06 28.20
N PRO A 57 -21.35 -8.97 26.87
CA PRO A 57 -20.58 -9.81 25.95
C PRO A 57 -19.09 -9.69 26.29
N GLU A 58 -18.44 -10.83 26.47
CA GLU A 58 -17.02 -10.89 26.83
C GLU A 58 -16.23 -10.02 25.85
N LYS A 59 -15.59 -8.98 26.37
CA LYS A 59 -14.76 -8.11 25.54
C LYS A 59 -13.65 -8.98 24.94
N PRO A 60 -13.40 -8.89 23.63
CA PRO A 60 -12.39 -9.71 22.97
C PRO A 60 -11.04 -9.52 23.67
N GLY A 61 -10.33 -10.62 23.88
CA GLY A 61 -8.99 -10.63 24.48
C GLY A 61 -7.99 -9.82 23.64
N HIS A 62 -6.85 -9.47 24.23
CA HIS A 62 -5.83 -8.63 23.60
C HIS A 62 -5.41 -9.12 22.20
N TYR A 63 -5.08 -10.39 22.06
CA TYR A 63 -4.69 -10.97 20.77
C TYR A 63 -5.84 -11.04 19.77
N ARG A 64 -7.07 -11.21 20.24
CA ARG A 64 -8.24 -11.21 19.35
C ARG A 64 -8.45 -9.83 18.73
N LYS A 65 -8.32 -8.77 19.53
CA LYS A 65 -8.37 -7.38 19.04
C LYS A 65 -7.27 -7.08 18.03
N MET A 66 -6.05 -7.59 18.26
CA MET A 66 -4.94 -7.41 17.33
C MET A 66 -5.19 -8.10 15.98
N LEU A 67 -5.75 -9.30 16.00
CA LEU A 67 -6.15 -10.01 14.77
C LEU A 67 -7.27 -9.29 14.04
N ASP A 68 -8.32 -8.88 14.77
CA ASP A 68 -9.45 -8.17 14.17
C ASP A 68 -8.99 -6.83 13.56
N GLN A 69 -8.03 -6.14 14.20
CA GLN A 69 -7.38 -4.95 13.64
C GLN A 69 -6.59 -5.27 12.37
N PHE A 70 -5.77 -6.33 12.37
CA PHE A 70 -4.98 -6.73 11.21
C PHE A 70 -5.86 -7.01 9.98
N TYR A 71 -6.95 -7.76 10.15
CA TYR A 71 -7.88 -8.03 9.04
C TYR A 71 -8.58 -6.77 8.57
N CYS A 72 -9.00 -5.90 9.50
CA CYS A 72 -9.59 -4.60 9.15
C CYS A 72 -8.61 -3.74 8.34
N GLU A 73 -7.33 -3.69 8.73
CA GLU A 73 -6.30 -2.97 7.97
C GLU A 73 -6.06 -3.59 6.60
N CYS A 74 -6.07 -4.91 6.46
CA CYS A 74 -5.96 -5.57 5.17
C CYS A 74 -7.12 -5.24 4.23
N GLU A 75 -8.34 -5.11 4.77
CA GLU A 75 -9.55 -4.83 3.99
C GLU A 75 -9.71 -3.34 3.64
N THR A 76 -9.32 -2.43 4.53
CA THR A 76 -9.61 -0.99 4.41
C THR A 76 -8.44 -0.16 3.89
N ARG A 77 -7.22 -0.71 3.89
CA ARG A 77 -6.04 0.05 3.44
C ARG A 77 -6.11 0.30 1.92
N PRO A 78 -6.04 1.56 1.48
CA PRO A 78 -6.04 1.87 0.06
C PRO A 78 -4.79 1.30 -0.62
N ASP A 79 -4.99 0.66 -1.76
CA ASP A 79 -3.90 0.21 -2.61
C ASP A 79 -3.46 1.34 -3.54
N PHE A 80 -2.27 1.87 -3.30
CA PHE A 80 -1.69 2.94 -4.10
C PHE A 80 -0.96 2.44 -5.35
N ARG A 81 -0.76 1.13 -5.50
CA ARG A 81 -0.05 0.55 -6.65
C ARG A 81 -0.74 0.85 -7.98
N HIS A 82 -2.07 0.92 -7.94
CA HIS A 82 -2.92 1.21 -9.09
C HIS A 82 -3.63 2.55 -8.94
N SER A 83 -3.03 3.48 -8.19
CA SER A 83 -3.56 4.83 -8.13
C SER A 83 -3.37 5.54 -9.48
N PRO A 84 -4.28 6.42 -9.92
CA PRO A 84 -4.18 7.09 -11.21
C PRO A 84 -2.87 7.88 -11.39
N GLU A 85 -2.32 8.41 -10.30
CA GLU A 85 -1.04 9.11 -10.32
C GLU A 85 0.13 8.16 -10.61
N VAL A 86 0.15 6.98 -9.97
CA VAL A 86 1.18 5.96 -10.20
C VAL A 86 1.05 5.38 -11.60
N GLU A 87 -0.17 5.07 -12.05
CA GLU A 87 -0.40 4.60 -13.42
C GLU A 87 0.06 5.61 -14.47
N ARG A 88 -0.18 6.91 -14.21
CA ARG A 88 0.32 7.98 -15.08
C ARG A 88 1.85 7.99 -15.15
N ILE A 89 2.53 7.91 -14.01
CA ILE A 89 4.01 7.89 -13.96
C ILE A 89 4.57 6.62 -14.63
N MET A 90 3.90 5.48 -14.47
CA MET A 90 4.35 4.23 -15.11
C MET A 90 4.16 4.23 -16.62
N ASN A 91 3.12 4.90 -17.13
CA ASN A 91 2.80 4.94 -18.56
C ASN A 91 3.43 6.13 -19.31
N GLU A 92 3.83 7.19 -18.61
CA GLU A 92 4.52 8.33 -19.20
C GLU A 92 6.02 8.07 -19.25
N ASP A 93 6.57 7.92 -20.45
CA ASP A 93 8.02 7.86 -20.64
C ASP A 93 8.60 9.27 -20.42
N PRO A 94 9.54 9.46 -19.46
CA PRO A 94 10.11 10.76 -19.16
C PRO A 94 10.92 11.36 -20.32
N PHE A 95 11.32 10.55 -21.31
CA PHE A 95 12.14 11.00 -22.43
C PHE A 95 11.35 11.21 -23.72
N ILE A 96 10.11 10.72 -23.82
CA ILE A 96 9.30 10.81 -25.05
C ILE A 96 8.27 11.92 -24.91
N GLU A 97 8.50 13.04 -25.60
CA GLU A 97 7.54 14.13 -25.69
C GLU A 97 6.34 13.75 -26.56
N LYS A 98 5.14 13.80 -25.98
CA LYS A 98 3.89 13.59 -26.73
C LYS A 98 3.51 14.88 -27.47
N LYS A 99 3.78 14.93 -28.78
CA LYS A 99 3.26 16.00 -29.65
C LYS A 99 1.77 15.75 -29.94
N GLU A 100 0.87 16.65 -29.53
CA GLU A 100 -0.59 16.47 -29.68
C GLU A 100 -1.09 16.56 -31.14
N ASN A 101 -0.39 17.29 -32.02
CA ASN A 101 -0.80 17.48 -33.43
C ASN A 101 0.40 17.39 -34.38
N PRO A 102 0.90 16.17 -34.70
CA PRO A 102 1.98 16.01 -35.67
C PRO A 102 1.49 16.34 -37.09
N THR A 103 2.32 17.06 -37.86
CA THR A 103 2.11 17.29 -39.29
C THR A 103 2.35 16.02 -40.09
N LYS A 104 1.69 15.87 -41.26
CA LYS A 104 1.81 14.66 -42.10
C LYS A 104 3.26 14.35 -42.50
N GLU A 105 4.04 15.38 -42.79
CA GLU A 105 5.46 15.24 -43.16
C GLU A 105 6.30 14.69 -41.99
N GLU A 106 6.08 15.16 -40.75
CA GLU A 106 6.77 14.64 -39.57
C GLU A 106 6.44 13.17 -39.30
N ILE A 107 5.20 12.74 -39.59
CA ILE A 107 4.80 11.34 -39.45
C ILE A 107 5.56 10.48 -40.46
N GLU A 108 5.61 10.90 -41.72
CA GLU A 108 6.32 10.16 -42.78
C GLU A 108 7.84 10.08 -42.53
N GLU A 109 8.45 11.14 -42.00
CA GLU A 109 9.87 11.15 -41.61
C GLU A 109 10.14 10.18 -40.45
N ASN A 110 9.29 10.21 -39.41
CA ASN A 110 9.41 9.28 -38.30
C ASN A 110 9.23 7.82 -38.76
N GLU A 111 8.25 7.54 -39.63
CA GLU A 111 8.04 6.20 -40.17
C GLU A 111 9.26 5.69 -40.94
N LYS A 112 9.87 6.53 -41.78
CA LYS A 112 11.12 6.18 -42.49
C LYS A 112 12.26 5.92 -41.51
N TRP A 113 12.44 6.79 -40.53
CA TRP A 113 13.47 6.62 -39.50
C TRP A 113 13.28 5.31 -38.71
N PHE A 114 12.04 4.98 -38.34
CA PHE A 114 11.73 3.72 -37.67
C PHE A 114 11.96 2.50 -38.58
N ALA A 115 11.69 2.60 -39.88
CA ALA A 115 11.96 1.54 -40.84
C ALA A 115 13.47 1.26 -40.95
N GLU A 116 14.27 2.31 -41.16
CA GLU A 116 15.74 2.20 -41.20
C GLU A 116 16.31 1.66 -39.88
N PHE A 117 15.76 2.11 -38.75
CA PHE A 117 16.16 1.61 -37.44
C PHE A 117 15.86 0.13 -37.26
N ARG A 118 14.71 -0.37 -37.76
CA ARG A 118 14.35 -1.80 -37.73
C ARG A 118 15.19 -2.64 -38.68
N GLU A 119 15.65 -2.07 -39.78
CA GLU A 119 16.56 -2.73 -40.71
C GLU A 119 17.99 -2.86 -40.16
N ASN A 120 18.34 -2.13 -39.09
CA ASN A 120 19.64 -2.21 -38.47
C ASN A 120 19.90 -3.63 -37.92
N PRO A 121 21.01 -4.29 -38.30
CA PRO A 121 21.33 -5.65 -37.85
C PRO A 121 21.50 -5.75 -36.33
N VAL A 122 21.96 -4.68 -35.67
CA VAL A 122 22.07 -4.65 -34.20
C VAL A 122 20.69 -4.72 -33.56
N PHE A 123 19.73 -3.98 -34.11
CA PHE A 123 18.36 -3.98 -33.60
C PHE A 123 17.68 -5.33 -33.85
N GLN A 124 17.87 -5.93 -35.02
CA GLN A 124 17.36 -7.27 -35.32
C GLN A 124 17.95 -8.33 -34.39
N PHE A 125 19.24 -8.24 -34.06
CA PHE A 125 19.86 -9.11 -33.07
C PHE A 125 19.23 -8.95 -31.68
N LEU A 126 18.99 -7.71 -31.25
CA LEU A 126 18.34 -7.44 -29.96
C LEU A 126 16.91 -8.01 -29.91
N LEU A 127 16.13 -7.82 -30.97
CA LEU A 127 14.79 -8.42 -31.08
C LEU A 127 14.84 -9.95 -30.99
N GLN A 128 15.77 -10.58 -31.71
CA GLN A 128 15.94 -12.04 -31.62
C GLN A 128 16.37 -12.50 -30.22
N ALA A 129 17.23 -11.74 -29.55
CA ALA A 129 17.64 -12.04 -28.19
C ALA A 129 16.47 -11.96 -27.20
N GLU A 130 15.59 -10.97 -27.36
CA GLU A 130 14.35 -10.84 -26.58
C GLU A 130 13.40 -12.01 -26.82
N GLU A 131 13.14 -12.37 -28.10
CA GLU A 131 12.32 -13.55 -28.43
C GLU A 131 12.87 -14.86 -27.83
N ILE A 132 14.20 -15.01 -27.78
CA ILE A 132 14.83 -16.17 -27.17
C ILE A 132 14.66 -16.14 -25.66
N ALA A 133 14.83 -14.98 -25.02
CA ALA A 133 14.63 -14.83 -23.58
C ALA A 133 13.18 -15.16 -23.17
N ASP A 134 12.20 -14.70 -23.93
CA ASP A 134 10.79 -15.02 -23.71
C ASP A 134 10.53 -16.53 -23.82
N LYS A 135 11.07 -17.19 -24.86
CA LYS A 135 10.95 -18.65 -25.01
C LYS A 135 11.57 -19.41 -23.85
N ILE A 136 12.72 -18.96 -23.33
CA ILE A 136 13.35 -19.58 -22.16
C ILE A 136 12.45 -19.41 -20.93
N ASN A 137 11.92 -18.22 -20.70
CA ASN A 137 11.02 -17.95 -19.59
C ASN A 137 9.72 -18.78 -19.69
N GLU A 138 9.15 -18.93 -20.90
CA GLU A 138 8.01 -19.80 -21.14
C GLU A 138 8.30 -21.28 -20.80
N LEU A 139 9.49 -21.77 -21.17
CA LEU A 139 9.92 -23.13 -20.82
C LEU A 139 10.07 -23.30 -19.31
N GLU A 140 10.69 -22.34 -18.62
CA GLU A 140 10.82 -22.37 -17.15
C GLU A 140 9.46 -22.32 -16.45
N LEU A 141 8.51 -21.52 -16.96
CA LEU A 141 7.14 -21.48 -16.46
C LEU A 141 6.42 -22.81 -16.68
N GLN A 142 6.62 -23.48 -17.82
CA GLN A 142 6.06 -24.81 -18.07
C GLN A 142 6.64 -25.86 -17.13
N GLU A 143 7.94 -25.84 -16.87
CA GLU A 143 8.57 -26.74 -15.90
C GLU A 143 8.02 -26.52 -14.48
N ASN A 144 7.82 -25.25 -14.10
CA ASN A 144 7.26 -24.87 -12.81
C ASN A 144 5.73 -24.98 -12.74
N SER A 145 5.04 -25.23 -13.86
CA SER A 145 3.58 -25.31 -13.91
C SER A 145 3.02 -26.44 -13.06
N THR A 146 3.80 -27.52 -12.87
CA THR A 146 3.40 -28.62 -12.00
C THR A 146 4.18 -28.58 -10.69
N PRO A 147 3.49 -28.69 -9.54
CA PRO A 147 4.17 -28.80 -8.25
C PRO A 147 5.20 -29.92 -8.25
N TYR A 148 6.36 -29.64 -7.66
CA TYR A 148 7.47 -30.59 -7.57
C TYR A 148 7.05 -31.89 -6.86
N ARG A 149 6.21 -31.80 -5.83
CA ARG A 149 5.69 -32.96 -5.09
C ARG A 149 4.38 -33.46 -5.69
N LYS A 150 4.25 -34.79 -5.78
CA LYS A 150 3.05 -35.45 -6.31
C LYS A 150 1.81 -35.27 -5.42
N GLU A 151 1.99 -34.97 -4.14
CA GLU A 151 0.91 -34.73 -3.18
C GLU A 151 0.21 -33.39 -3.47
N ASP A 152 1.00 -32.35 -3.74
CA ASP A 152 0.53 -31.00 -4.07
C ASP A 152 -0.19 -30.92 -5.42
N LYS A 153 -0.03 -31.93 -6.30
CA LYS A 153 -0.80 -32.03 -7.56
C LYS A 153 -2.29 -32.35 -7.35
N LYS A 154 -2.69 -32.79 -6.16
CA LYS A 154 -4.06 -33.24 -5.84
C LYS A 154 -4.87 -32.25 -5.01
N LEU A 155 -4.25 -31.17 -4.53
CA LEU A 155 -4.89 -30.09 -3.77
C LEU A 155 -5.38 -29.00 -4.72
#